data_AF-A0A9D5JT21-F1
#
_entry.id   AF-A0A9D5JT21-F1
#
_cell.length_a   1.000
_cell.length_b   1.000
_cell.length_c   1.000
_cell.angle_alpha   90.00
_cell.angle_beta   90.00
_cell.angle_gamma   90.00
#
_symmetry.space_group_name_H-M   'P 1'
#
loop_
_entity.id
_entity.type
_entity.pdbx_description
1 polymer ?
#
loop_
_entity_poly.entity_id
_entity_poly.type
_entity_poly.pdbx_seq_one_letter_code
_entity_poly.pdbx_strand_id
1 'polypeptide(L)' 'MKKLINAPDQVVHEALAGFAAAHPQLVTVHYEPNMIVRADAPVQGK' A
#
# COMPACT_ATOMS: atom_id res chain seq x y z
N MET A 1 10.53 23.74 -1.83
CA MET A 1 9.89 22.43 -1.64
C MET A 1 8.37 22.60 -1.67
N LYS A 2 7.66 21.84 -2.52
CA LYS A 2 6.17 21.89 -2.65
C LYS A 2 5.51 20.53 -2.35
N LYS A 3 6.26 19.55 -1.84
CA LYS A 3 5.80 18.17 -1.61
C LYS A 3 5.62 17.92 -0.12
N LEU A 4 4.51 17.30 0.25
CA LEU A 4 4.22 16.84 1.62
C LEU A 4 4.75 15.42 1.77
N ILE A 5 6.05 15.30 2.05
CA ILE A 5 6.75 14.04 2.29
C ILE A 5 7.80 14.25 3.39
N ASN A 6 8.14 13.18 4.12
CA ASN A 6 9.17 13.24 5.15
C ASN A 6 10.56 13.02 4.55
N ALA A 7 10.83 11.80 4.08
CA ALA A 7 12.12 11.41 3.49
C ALA A 7 11.91 10.79 2.09
N PRO A 8 12.64 11.24 1.04
CA PRO A 8 12.43 10.80 -0.34
C PRO A 8 12.53 9.28 -0.56
N ASP A 9 13.41 8.61 0.18
CA ASP A 9 13.63 7.16 0.13
C ASP A 9 12.51 6.36 0.83
N GLN A 10 11.79 6.99 1.76
CA GLN A 10 10.73 6.35 2.55
C GLN A 10 9.32 6.59 2.00
N VAL A 11 9.14 7.51 1.05
CA VAL A 11 7.81 7.94 0.56
C VAL A 11 6.92 6.77 0.17
N VAL A 12 7.48 5.76 -0.50
CA VAL A 12 6.72 4.58 -0.92
C VAL A 12 6.25 3.77 0.27
N HIS A 13 7.13 3.51 1.24
CA HIS A 13 6.79 2.75 2.44
C HIS A 13 5.72 3.48 3.28
N GLU A 14 5.89 4.79 3.52
CA GLU A 14 4.93 5.61 4.28
C GLU A 14 3.56 5.66 3.60
N ALA A 15 3.52 5.83 2.27
CA ALA A 15 2.27 5.86 1.52
C ALA A 15 1.54 4.51 1.56
N LEU A 16 2.28 3.39 1.42
CA LEU A 16 1.73 2.04 1.51
C LEU A 16 1.17 1.74 2.90
N ALA A 17 1.87 2.15 3.96
CA ALA A 17 1.38 2.02 5.34
C ALA A 17 0.10 2.82 5.57
N GLY A 18 0.04 4.07 5.09
CA GLY A 18 -1.16 4.90 5.15
C GLY A 18 -2.34 4.28 4.39
N PHE A 19 -2.09 3.71 3.21
CA PHE A 19 -3.12 3.06 2.40
C PHE A 19 -3.68 1.79 3.06
N ALA A 20 -2.83 0.96 3.66
CA ALA A 20 -3.24 -0.21 4.43
C ALA A 20 -4.13 0.19 5.62
N ALA A 21 -3.74 1.25 6.35
CA ALA A 21 -4.49 1.73 7.50
C ALA A 21 -5.84 2.36 7.11
N ALA A 22 -5.91 3.04 5.96
CA ALA A 22 -7.14 3.67 5.46
C ALA A 22 -8.16 2.66 4.89
N HIS A 23 -7.69 1.54 4.35
CA HIS A 23 -8.53 0.58 3.62
C HIS A 23 -8.35 -0.89 4.06
N PRO A 24 -8.41 -1.21 5.38
CA PRO A 24 -8.07 -2.53 5.89
C PRO A 24 -9.01 -3.66 5.44
N GLN A 25 -10.22 -3.32 4.98
CA GLN A 25 -11.22 -4.30 4.50
C GLN A 25 -11.15 -4.55 2.99
N LEU A 26 -10.42 -3.72 2.24
CA LEU A 26 -10.41 -3.76 0.77
C LEU A 26 -9.10 -4.31 0.22
N VAL A 27 -7.98 -4.10 0.93
CA VAL A 27 -6.65 -4.42 0.42
C VAL A 27 -5.74 -5.03 1.49
N THR A 28 -4.80 -5.84 1.02
CA THR A 28 -3.65 -6.32 1.79
C THR A 28 -2.39 -5.76 1.14
N VAL A 29 -1.52 -5.14 1.95
CA VAL A 29 -0.27 -4.53 1.50
C VAL A 29 0.91 -5.39 1.93
N HIS A 30 1.80 -5.68 1.00
CA HIS A 30 3.09 -6.32 1.25
C HIS A 30 4.22 -5.33 1.00
N TYR A 31 5.29 -5.42 1.78
CA TYR A 31 6.44 -4.51 1.71
C TYR A 31 7.70 -5.17 1.10
N GLU A 32 7.70 -6.49 0.95
CA GLU A 32 8.83 -7.26 0.42
C GLU A 32 8.32 -8.41 -0.48
N PRO A 33 8.14 -8.18 -1.80
CA PRO A 33 8.24 -6.90 -2.52
C PRO A 33 7.05 -5.98 -2.22
N ASN A 34 7.18 -4.69 -2.58
CA ASN A 34 6.07 -3.74 -2.51
C ASN A 34 4.95 -4.14 -3.48
N MET A 35 3.83 -4.60 -2.94
CA MET A 35 2.65 -4.95 -3.73
C MET A 35 1.37 -4.74 -2.91
N ILE A 36 0.29 -4.43 -3.61
CA ILE A 36 -1.06 -4.32 -3.04
C ILE A 36 -1.92 -5.34 -3.74
N VAL A 37 -2.61 -6.16 -2.96
CA VAL A 37 -3.62 -7.10 -3.46
C VAL A 37 -4.97 -6.75 -2.86
N ARG A 38 -6.05 -7.15 -3.53
CA ARG A 38 -7.38 -7.07 -2.93
C ARG A 38 -7.44 -8.01 -1.73
N ALA A 39 -8.15 -7.61 -0.68
CA ALA A 39 -8.33 -8.44 0.51
C ALA A 39 -9.03 -9.77 0.19
N ASP A 40 -9.84 -9.82 -0.87
CA ASP A 40 -10.52 -11.03 -1.36
C ASP A 40 -9.78 -11.73 -2.52
N ALA A 41 -8.53 -11.33 -2.82
CA ALA A 41 -7.71 -12.02 -3.81
C ALA A 41 -7.12 -13.31 -3.26
N PRO A 42 -6.94 -14.36 -4.10
CA PRO A 42 -7.32 -14.44 -5.51
C PRO A 42 -8.82 -14.72 -5.71
N VAL A 43 -9.40 -14.18 -6.80
CA VAL A 43 -10.78 -14.47 -7.20
C VAL A 43 -10.74 -15.48 -8.35
N GLN A 44 -11.32 -16.66 -8.14
CA GLN A 44 -11.36 -17.72 -9.16
C GLN A 44 -11.98 -17.19 -10.47
N GLY A 45 -11.30 -17.47 -11.60
CA GLY A 45 -11.77 -17.07 -12.92
C GLY A 45 -11.50 -15.60 -13.29
N LYS A 46 -10.66 -14.90 -12.53
CA LYS A 46 -10.07 -13.61 -12.89
C LYS A 46 -8.57 -13.71 -13.12
#